data_AF-A0A0B6ZDV4-F1
#
_entry.id   AF-A0A0B6ZDV4-F1
#
_cell.length_a   1.000
_cell.length_b   1.000
_cell.length_c   1.000
_cell.angle_alpha   90.00
_cell.angle_beta   90.00
_cell.angle_gamma   90.00
#
_symmetry.space_group_name_H-M   'P 1'
#
loop_
_entity.id
_entity.type
_entity.pdbx_description
1 polymer ?
#
loop_
_entity_poly.entity_id
_entity_poly.type
_entity_poly.pdbx_seq_one_letter_code
_entity_poly.pdbx_strand_id
1 'polypeptide(L)'
;THISKLDSDLIYHMKTLRILECNLELLNQIKAAPQVYADMVVETARRRLFSSKFLQWAEALVDDSKQLYLSETERRKQFARKLGEHFLLDTLFKGFDDMPPSFATKCPQPFDTLLPEITEDDIALLKNAVPELEEFLNLSVDVGSFSRNLLSRVMYESPRLQMVMPQSSQTEWSYQSEFSTKPSIIVATEAPPTIFTLPKAQGSLTTDYLPTVSSLTDTVKNVTSNV
;
A
#
# COMPACT_ATOMS: atom_id res chain seq x y z
N THR A 1 -8.10 -35.84 -53.19
CA THR A 1 -6.99 -36.44 -52.42
C THR A 1 -5.80 -35.49 -52.28
N HIS A 2 -5.41 -34.72 -53.30
CA HIS A 2 -4.31 -33.75 -53.19
C HIS A 2 -4.64 -32.53 -52.30
N ILE A 3 -5.85 -31.97 -52.45
CA ILE A 3 -6.30 -30.78 -51.70
C ILE A 3 -6.37 -31.06 -50.18
N SER A 4 -6.90 -32.23 -49.77
CA SER A 4 -6.99 -32.62 -48.36
C SER A 4 -5.61 -32.84 -47.71
N LYS A 5 -4.61 -33.24 -48.50
CA LYS A 5 -3.23 -33.39 -48.01
C LYS A 5 -2.60 -32.01 -47.74
N LEU A 6 -2.77 -31.07 -48.67
CA LEU A 6 -2.33 -29.68 -48.48
C LEU A 6 -2.96 -29.01 -47.27
N ASP A 7 -4.26 -29.23 -47.05
CA ASP A 7 -4.97 -28.70 -45.88
C ASP A 7 -4.43 -29.27 -44.56
N SER A 8 -4.16 -30.58 -44.53
CA SER A 8 -3.54 -31.24 -43.37
C SER A 8 -2.13 -30.72 -43.10
N ASP A 9 -1.31 -30.55 -44.14
CA ASP A 9 0.05 -30.01 -44.04
C ASP A 9 0.02 -28.54 -43.56
N LEU A 10 -0.92 -27.72 -44.07
CA LEU A 10 -1.10 -26.34 -43.63
C LEU A 10 -1.47 -26.28 -42.14
N ILE A 11 -2.45 -27.06 -41.70
CA ILE A 11 -2.86 -27.12 -40.29
C ILE A 11 -1.69 -27.56 -39.40
N TYR A 12 -0.90 -28.54 -39.85
CA TYR A 12 0.29 -28.99 -39.15
C TYR A 12 1.33 -27.87 -39.00
N HIS A 13 1.63 -27.14 -40.08
CA HIS A 13 2.58 -26.04 -40.04
C HIS A 13 2.07 -24.88 -39.18
N MET A 14 0.80 -24.50 -39.27
CA MET A 14 0.20 -23.48 -38.40
C MET A 14 0.31 -23.86 -36.92
N LYS A 15 0.03 -25.12 -36.58
CA LYS A 15 0.19 -25.63 -35.21
C LYS A 15 1.65 -25.58 -34.76
N THR A 16 2.57 -25.97 -35.64
CA THR A 16 4.01 -25.96 -35.35
C THR A 16 4.52 -24.53 -35.11
N LEU A 17 4.09 -23.56 -35.92
CA LEU A 17 4.43 -22.15 -35.73
C LEU A 17 3.90 -21.59 -34.40
N ARG A 18 2.67 -21.94 -34.01
CA ARG A 18 2.10 -21.53 -32.71
C ARG A 18 2.88 -22.12 -31.53
N ILE A 19 3.30 -23.39 -31.63
CA ILE A 19 4.13 -24.02 -30.61
C ILE A 19 5.49 -23.31 -30.53
N LEU A 20 6.10 -23.01 -31.67
CA LEU A 20 7.36 -22.28 -31.72
C LEU A 20 7.24 -20.89 -31.08
N GLU A 21 6.18 -20.16 -31.37
CA GLU A 21 5.88 -18.85 -30.76
C GLU A 21 5.82 -18.96 -29.23
N CYS A 22 5.06 -19.93 -28.71
CA CYS A 22 4.98 -20.18 -27.27
C CYS A 22 6.34 -20.54 -26.66
N ASN A 23 7.13 -21.36 -27.35
CA ASN A 23 8.47 -21.75 -26.87
C ASN A 23 9.44 -20.56 -26.86
N LEU A 24 9.36 -19.66 -27.83
CA LEU A 24 10.18 -18.45 -27.88
C LEU A 24 9.80 -17.48 -26.75
N GLU A 25 8.50 -17.35 -26.45
CA GLU A 25 8.04 -16.55 -25.31
C GLU A 25 8.53 -17.13 -23.98
N LEU A 26 8.43 -18.45 -23.79
CA LEU A 26 8.97 -19.12 -22.62
C LEU A 26 10.48 -18.93 -22.50
N LEU A 27 11.21 -19.00 -23.61
CA LEU A 27 12.67 -18.79 -23.62
C LEU A 27 13.03 -17.36 -23.21
N ASN A 28 12.26 -16.37 -23.64
CA ASN A 28 12.42 -14.99 -23.20
C ASN A 28 12.20 -14.84 -21.69
N GLN A 29 11.19 -15.50 -21.13
CA GLN A 29 10.92 -15.49 -19.69
C GLN A 29 12.05 -16.17 -18.90
N ILE A 30 12.54 -17.31 -19.36
CA ILE A 30 13.67 -18.01 -18.75
C ILE A 30 14.93 -17.14 -18.77
N LYS A 31 15.18 -16.42 -19.87
CA LYS A 31 16.32 -15.49 -19.98
C LYS A 31 16.23 -14.35 -18.97
N ALA A 32 15.03 -13.81 -18.71
CA ALA A 32 14.82 -12.72 -17.75
C ALA A 32 14.74 -13.19 -16.29
N ALA A 33 14.44 -14.47 -16.05
CA ALA A 33 14.16 -15.02 -14.72
C ALA A 33 15.25 -14.75 -13.66
N PRO A 34 16.57 -14.86 -13.95
CA PRO A 34 17.59 -14.61 -12.93
C PRO A 34 17.60 -13.18 -12.39
N GLN A 35 17.42 -12.19 -13.27
CA GLN A 35 17.34 -10.78 -12.89
C GLN A 35 16.08 -10.51 -12.08
N VAL A 36 14.92 -10.97 -12.58
CA VAL A 36 13.65 -10.83 -11.86
C VAL A 36 13.72 -11.48 -10.48
N TYR A 37 14.37 -12.64 -10.37
CA TYR A 37 14.60 -13.30 -9.08
C TYR A 37 15.43 -12.43 -8.13
N ALA A 38 16.54 -11.86 -8.59
CA ALA A 38 17.37 -10.96 -7.79
C ALA A 38 16.57 -9.75 -7.28
N ASP A 39 15.79 -9.11 -8.15
CA ASP A 39 14.92 -7.98 -7.79
C ASP A 39 13.90 -8.39 -6.72
N MET A 40 13.26 -9.57 -6.87
CA MET A 40 12.28 -10.07 -5.92
C MET A 40 12.89 -10.40 -4.55
N VAL A 41 14.11 -10.93 -4.51
CA VAL A 41 14.85 -11.21 -3.26
C VAL A 41 15.10 -9.91 -2.50
N VAL A 42 15.63 -8.88 -3.19
CA VAL A 42 15.89 -7.56 -2.58
C VAL A 42 14.60 -6.92 -2.09
N GLU A 43 13.55 -6.93 -2.91
CA GLU A 43 12.28 -6.30 -2.54
C GLU A 43 11.61 -7.02 -1.37
N THR A 44 11.73 -8.35 -1.30
CA THR A 44 11.24 -9.14 -0.18
C THR A 44 11.94 -8.76 1.12
N ALA A 45 13.28 -8.70 1.11
CA ALA A 45 14.06 -8.29 2.28
C ALA A 45 13.73 -6.85 2.70
N ARG A 46 13.63 -5.93 1.73
CA ARG A 46 13.27 -4.52 1.95
C ARG A 46 11.91 -4.38 2.63
N ARG A 47 10.89 -5.09 2.13
CA ARG A 47 9.52 -5.06 2.68
C ARG A 47 9.44 -5.63 4.08
N ARG A 48 10.15 -6.73 4.35
CA ARG A 48 10.23 -7.31 5.70
C ARG A 48 10.91 -6.37 6.69
N LEU A 49 12.01 -5.75 6.29
CA LEU A 49 12.69 -4.77 7.12
C LEU A 49 11.77 -3.59 7.42
N PHE A 50 11.07 -3.08 6.40
CA PHE A 50 10.11 -1.99 6.58
C PHE A 50 8.96 -2.39 7.51
N SER A 51 8.31 -3.54 7.30
CA SER A 51 7.15 -3.96 8.09
C SER A 51 7.51 -4.14 9.56
N SER A 52 8.66 -4.75 9.85
CA SER A 52 9.18 -4.90 11.21
C SER A 52 9.40 -3.54 11.88
N LYS A 53 10.09 -2.61 11.19
CA LYS A 53 10.42 -1.29 11.74
C LYS A 53 9.19 -0.40 11.89
N PHE A 54 8.26 -0.49 10.95
CA PHE A 54 7.00 0.23 11.01
C PHE A 54 6.14 -0.24 12.19
N LEU A 55 6.03 -1.55 12.41
CA LEU A 55 5.25 -2.07 13.54
C LEU A 55 5.87 -1.67 14.88
N GLN A 56 7.20 -1.76 15.00
CA GLN A 56 7.92 -1.29 16.19
C GLN A 56 7.69 0.20 16.46
N TRP A 57 7.74 1.02 15.41
CA TRP A 57 7.45 2.45 15.51
C TRP A 57 5.99 2.71 15.90
N ALA A 58 5.04 1.99 15.28
CA ALA A 58 3.62 2.19 15.53
C ALA A 58 3.23 1.76 16.95
N GLU A 59 3.85 0.71 17.49
CA GLU A 59 3.66 0.29 18.87
C GLU A 59 4.09 1.38 19.85
N ALA A 60 5.30 1.94 19.68
CA ALA A 60 5.77 3.05 20.51
C ALA A 60 4.86 4.29 20.40
N LEU A 61 4.41 4.63 19.19
CA LEU A 61 3.48 5.74 18.98
C LEU A 61 2.14 5.51 19.68
N VAL A 62 1.67 4.27 19.72
CA VAL A 62 0.41 3.91 20.35
C VAL A 62 0.47 4.11 21.85
N ASP A 63 1.56 3.70 22.49
CA ASP A 63 1.74 3.90 23.92
C ASP A 63 1.78 5.38 24.28
N ASP A 64 2.55 6.19 23.54
CA ASP A 64 2.62 7.65 23.71
C ASP A 64 1.25 8.30 23.53
N SER A 65 0.56 7.98 22.43
CA SER A 65 -0.75 8.57 22.09
C SER A 65 -1.81 8.18 23.11
N LYS A 66 -1.79 6.93 23.59
CA LYS A 66 -2.71 6.43 24.61
C LYS A 66 -2.47 7.10 25.96
N GLN A 67 -1.21 7.27 26.36
CA GLN A 67 -0.88 8.00 27.60
C GLN A 67 -1.36 9.45 27.53
N LEU A 68 -1.08 10.16 26.43
CA LEU A 68 -1.54 11.53 26.21
C LEU A 68 -3.07 11.61 26.26
N TYR A 69 -3.76 10.75 25.51
CA TYR A 69 -5.21 10.70 25.46
C TYR A 69 -5.85 10.46 26.83
N LEU A 70 -5.37 9.47 27.58
CA LEU A 70 -5.90 9.13 28.90
C LEU A 70 -5.64 10.25 29.91
N SER A 71 -4.44 10.85 29.90
CA SER A 71 -4.08 11.93 30.81
C SER A 71 -4.96 13.18 30.61
N GLU A 72 -5.20 13.57 29.36
CA GLU A 72 -6.05 14.72 29.03
C GLU A 72 -7.52 14.41 29.30
N THR A 73 -7.98 13.22 28.93
CA THR A 73 -9.36 12.77 29.19
C THR A 73 -9.67 12.78 30.68
N GLU A 74 -8.76 12.28 31.51
CA GLU A 74 -8.93 12.26 32.96
C GLU A 74 -8.87 13.68 33.54
N ARG A 75 -8.00 14.55 33.03
CA ARG A 75 -7.96 15.97 33.44
C ARG A 75 -9.28 16.68 33.16
N ARG A 76 -9.87 16.51 31.96
CA ARG A 76 -11.18 17.09 31.62
C ARG A 76 -12.28 16.55 32.53
N LYS A 77 -12.32 15.23 32.76
CA LYS A 77 -13.30 14.60 33.67
C LYS A 77 -13.17 15.11 35.10
N GLN A 78 -11.96 15.23 35.62
CA GLN A 78 -11.72 15.76 36.96
C GLN A 78 -12.15 17.22 37.08
N PHE A 79 -11.89 18.03 36.04
CA PHE A 79 -12.31 19.41 36.00
C PHE A 79 -13.84 19.55 35.92
N ALA A 80 -14.50 18.78 35.07
CA ALA A 80 -15.96 18.73 34.97
C ALA A 80 -16.60 18.32 36.32
N ARG A 81 -16.06 17.32 37.01
CA ARG A 81 -16.51 16.93 38.36
C ARG A 81 -16.37 18.05 39.40
N LYS A 82 -15.34 18.90 39.29
CA LYS A 82 -15.13 20.03 40.21
C LYS A 82 -16.10 21.18 39.95
N LEU A 83 -16.42 21.44 38.68
CA LEU A 83 -17.38 22.48 38.28
C LEU A 83 -18.82 22.11 38.65
N GLY A 84 -19.17 20.84 38.50
CA GLY A 84 -20.56 20.39 38.63
C GLY A 84 -21.47 21.02 37.58
N GLU A 85 -22.77 21.04 37.85
CA GLU A 85 -23.75 21.72 37.01
C GLU A 85 -23.68 23.22 37.28
N HIS A 86 -23.12 23.99 36.33
CA HIS A 86 -22.96 25.43 36.47
C HIS A 86 -23.49 26.16 35.23
N PHE A 87 -24.36 27.14 35.42
CA PHE A 87 -25.05 27.88 34.34
C PHE A 87 -24.10 28.56 33.32
N LEU A 88 -22.84 28.78 33.71
CA LEU A 88 -21.81 29.36 32.82
C LEU A 88 -21.40 28.41 31.69
N LEU A 89 -21.51 27.09 31.87
CA LEU A 89 -21.22 26.11 30.82
C LEU A 89 -22.24 26.21 29.68
N ASP A 90 -23.50 26.51 30.01
CA ASP A 90 -24.58 26.64 29.03
C ASP A 90 -24.60 28.01 28.34
N THR A 91 -24.08 29.04 29.00
CA THR A 91 -24.20 30.44 28.54
C THR A 91 -22.92 31.03 27.97
N LEU A 92 -21.77 30.87 28.66
CA LEU A 92 -20.50 31.51 28.28
C LEU A 92 -19.45 30.53 27.74
N PHE A 93 -19.43 29.29 28.21
CA PHE A 93 -18.36 28.32 27.91
C PHE A 93 -18.91 27.02 27.32
N LYS A 94 -19.63 27.14 26.21
CA LYS A 94 -20.19 25.99 25.47
C LYS A 94 -19.07 25.08 24.96
N GLY A 95 -19.30 23.77 25.02
CA GLY A 95 -18.34 22.76 24.53
C GLY A 95 -17.30 22.31 25.57
N PHE A 96 -17.44 22.69 26.83
CA PHE A 96 -16.54 22.23 27.90
C PHE A 96 -16.64 20.71 28.17
N ASP A 97 -17.76 20.10 27.79
CA ASP A 97 -17.99 18.65 27.86
C ASP A 97 -17.40 17.88 26.67
N ASP A 98 -16.79 18.59 25.71
CA ASP A 98 -16.19 17.95 24.55
C ASP A 98 -14.96 17.13 24.92
N MET A 99 -14.84 15.95 24.32
CA MET A 99 -13.78 14.99 24.59
C MET A 99 -12.96 14.77 23.33
N PRO A 100 -11.61 14.75 23.43
CA PRO A 100 -10.79 14.50 22.25
C PRO A 100 -11.18 13.15 21.60
N PRO A 101 -11.10 13.03 20.27
CA PRO A 101 -11.23 11.74 19.62
C PRO A 101 -10.01 10.87 19.94
N SER A 102 -10.21 9.56 20.03
CA SER A 102 -9.09 8.63 20.15
C SER A 102 -8.30 8.60 18.83
N PHE A 103 -7.01 8.95 18.87
CA PHE A 103 -6.11 8.88 17.72
C PHE A 103 -4.91 8.00 18.03
N ALA A 104 -4.50 7.16 17.07
CA ALA A 104 -3.34 6.27 17.19
C ALA A 104 -3.31 5.48 18.52
N THR A 105 -4.45 5.09 19.08
CA THR A 105 -4.53 4.34 20.35
C THR A 105 -4.53 2.82 20.16
N LYS A 106 -4.47 2.37 18.91
CA LYS A 106 -4.48 0.95 18.53
C LYS A 106 -3.36 0.68 17.54
N CYS A 107 -2.66 -0.42 17.75
CA CYS A 107 -1.60 -0.87 16.86
C CYS A 107 -2.19 -1.27 15.49
N PRO A 108 -1.53 -0.91 14.37
CA PRO A 108 -1.93 -1.38 13.05
C PRO A 108 -1.83 -2.92 12.94
N GLN A 109 -2.59 -3.48 11.98
CA GLN A 109 -2.50 -4.91 11.70
C GLN A 109 -1.14 -5.28 11.11
N PRO A 110 -0.58 -6.46 11.45
CA PRO A 110 0.63 -6.93 10.81
C PRO A 110 0.40 -7.15 9.32
N PHE A 111 1.39 -6.80 8.50
CA PHE A 111 1.39 -7.00 7.06
C PHE A 111 2.70 -7.64 6.61
N ASP A 112 2.75 -8.13 5.38
CA ASP A 112 3.92 -8.82 4.81
C ASP A 112 4.30 -10.13 5.53
N THR A 113 3.34 -10.75 6.23
CA THR A 113 3.52 -12.00 6.99
C THR A 113 3.73 -13.23 6.11
N LEU A 114 3.32 -13.17 4.84
CA LEU A 114 3.48 -14.27 3.87
C LEU A 114 4.78 -14.19 3.07
N LEU A 115 5.60 -13.15 3.29
CA LEU A 115 6.87 -13.00 2.58
C LEU A 115 7.89 -14.03 3.06
N PRO A 116 8.67 -14.64 2.15
CA PRO A 116 9.76 -15.55 2.52
C PRO A 116 10.74 -14.92 3.51
N GLU A 117 11.33 -15.73 4.38
CA GLU A 117 12.33 -15.27 5.33
C GLU A 117 13.68 -15.09 4.63
N ILE A 118 13.88 -13.88 4.09
CA ILE A 118 15.12 -13.46 3.42
C ILE A 118 15.78 -12.40 4.30
N THR A 119 17.04 -12.63 4.63
CA THR A 119 17.90 -11.78 5.46
C THR A 119 18.95 -11.04 4.62
N GLU A 120 19.60 -10.04 5.22
CA GLU A 120 20.73 -9.35 4.58
C GLU A 120 21.90 -10.30 4.30
N ASP A 121 22.09 -11.30 5.15
CA ASP A 121 23.11 -12.35 4.97
C ASP A 121 22.82 -13.21 3.74
N ASP A 122 21.55 -13.51 3.47
CA ASP A 122 21.13 -14.26 2.28
C ASP A 122 21.43 -13.48 0.99
N ILE A 123 21.24 -12.16 1.02
CA ILE A 123 21.59 -11.28 -0.11
C ILE A 123 23.11 -11.26 -0.30
N ALA A 124 23.89 -11.15 0.78
CA ALA A 124 25.36 -11.19 0.70
C ALA A 124 25.87 -12.54 0.17
N LEU A 125 25.27 -13.65 0.62
CA LEU A 125 25.57 -14.98 0.09
C LEU A 125 25.26 -15.06 -1.41
N LEU A 126 24.11 -14.54 -1.84
CA LEU A 126 23.71 -14.55 -3.24
C LEU A 126 24.64 -13.71 -4.13
N LYS A 127 25.09 -12.54 -3.65
CA LYS A 127 26.10 -11.72 -4.33
C LYS A 127 27.40 -12.50 -4.55
N ASN A 128 27.87 -13.22 -3.53
CA ASN A 128 29.09 -14.01 -3.63
C ASN A 128 28.92 -15.23 -4.55
N ALA A 129 27.74 -15.85 -4.56
CA ALA A 129 27.45 -17.03 -5.38
C ALA A 129 27.26 -16.67 -6.85
N VAL A 130 26.68 -15.51 -7.16
CA VAL A 130 26.38 -15.06 -8.53
C VAL A 130 26.79 -13.59 -8.72
N PRO A 131 28.09 -13.30 -8.95
CA PRO A 131 28.59 -11.94 -9.09
C PRO A 131 27.97 -11.17 -10.25
N GLU A 132 27.52 -11.87 -11.30
CA GLU A 132 26.85 -11.27 -12.46
C GLU A 132 25.54 -10.53 -12.10
N LEU A 133 24.94 -10.87 -10.96
CA LEU A 133 23.70 -10.26 -10.47
C LEU A 133 23.92 -9.20 -9.38
N GLU A 134 25.18 -8.91 -9.01
CA GLU A 134 25.50 -8.03 -7.88
C GLU A 134 24.86 -6.64 -8.00
N GLU A 135 24.81 -6.09 -9.21
CA GLU A 135 24.21 -4.78 -9.50
C GLU A 135 22.72 -4.71 -9.13
N PHE A 136 22.01 -5.83 -9.23
CA PHE A 136 20.58 -5.95 -8.93
C PHE A 136 20.33 -6.28 -7.44
N LEU A 137 21.35 -6.68 -6.70
CA LEU A 137 21.24 -7.13 -5.30
C LEU A 137 21.46 -6.00 -4.28
N ASN A 138 21.25 -4.75 -4.68
CA ASN A 138 21.52 -3.59 -3.82
C ASN A 138 20.33 -3.23 -2.94
N LEU A 139 20.46 -3.54 -1.65
CA LEU A 139 19.48 -3.19 -0.65
C LEU A 139 19.66 -1.72 -0.22
N SER A 140 18.85 -0.82 -0.77
CA SER A 140 18.74 0.57 -0.29
C SER A 140 17.53 0.68 0.63
N VAL A 141 17.75 0.76 1.94
CA VAL A 141 16.67 1.06 2.88
C VAL A 141 17.04 2.26 3.73
N ASP A 142 16.45 3.42 3.42
CA ASP A 142 16.44 4.56 4.35
C ASP A 142 15.35 4.36 5.41
N VAL A 143 15.64 3.50 6.39
CA VAL A 143 14.82 3.29 7.59
C VAL A 143 14.96 4.48 8.57
N GLY A 144 15.87 5.42 8.31
CA GLY A 144 16.23 6.50 9.24
C GLY A 144 15.09 7.48 9.58
N SER A 145 13.97 7.42 8.86
CA SER A 145 12.87 8.38 9.02
C SER A 145 11.86 8.07 10.13
N PHE A 146 11.86 6.86 10.72
CA PHE A 146 10.85 6.51 11.74
C PHE A 146 11.09 7.18 13.11
N SER A 147 12.32 7.56 13.43
CA SER A 147 12.69 8.03 14.77
C SER A 147 12.74 9.56 14.92
N ARG A 148 12.19 10.33 13.97
CA ARG A 148 12.07 11.79 14.15
C ARG A 148 10.94 12.10 15.13
N ASN A 149 11.30 12.07 16.41
CA ASN A 149 10.50 12.44 17.58
C ASN A 149 9.54 13.60 17.25
N LEU A 150 8.24 13.29 17.17
CA LEU A 150 7.19 14.29 16.92
C LEU A 150 7.15 15.35 18.03
N LEU A 151 7.44 14.94 19.27
CA LEU A 151 7.43 15.84 20.43
C LEU A 151 8.56 16.88 20.43
N SER A 152 9.75 16.54 19.94
CA SER A 152 10.84 17.53 19.85
C SER A 152 10.51 18.61 18.82
N ARG A 153 9.75 18.29 17.77
CA ARG A 153 9.39 19.27 16.74
C ARG A 153 8.30 20.25 17.21
N VAL A 154 7.33 19.77 17.99
CA VAL A 154 6.23 20.61 18.52
C VAL A 154 6.71 21.58 19.61
N MET A 155 7.72 21.19 20.41
CA MET A 155 8.20 22.03 21.52
C MET A 155 9.08 23.21 21.08
N TYR A 156 9.74 23.14 19.91
CA TYR A 156 10.65 24.19 19.43
C TYR A 156 10.05 25.10 18.36
N GLU A 157 8.85 24.81 17.86
CA GLU A 157 8.25 25.53 16.73
C GLU A 157 6.87 26.11 17.07
N SER A 158 6.68 26.58 18.30
CA SER A 158 5.62 27.55 18.60
C SER A 158 6.07 28.95 18.13
N PRO A 159 5.44 29.56 17.11
CA PRO A 159 5.67 30.97 16.83
C PRO A 159 5.22 31.73 18.07
N ARG A 160 6.14 32.49 18.67
CA ARG A 160 5.80 33.51 19.66
C ARG A 160 4.73 34.40 19.04
N LEU A 161 3.47 34.19 19.39
CA LEU A 161 2.42 35.19 19.17
C LEU A 161 2.79 36.37 20.07
N GLN A 162 3.56 37.31 19.53
CA GLN A 162 3.66 38.64 20.11
C GLN A 162 2.26 39.24 20.06
N MET A 163 1.60 39.24 21.23
CA MET A 163 0.42 40.03 21.47
C MET A 163 0.82 41.51 21.35
N VAL A 164 0.70 42.06 20.14
CA VAL A 164 0.76 43.52 19.94
C VAL A 164 -0.62 44.04 20.32
N MET A 165 -0.71 44.70 21.47
CA MET A 165 -1.87 45.51 21.83
C MET A 165 -2.04 46.61 20.76
N PRO A 166 -3.19 46.74 20.09
CA PRO A 166 -3.46 47.91 19.28
C PRO A 166 -3.73 49.07 20.23
N GLN A 167 -2.79 50.02 20.31
CA GLN A 167 -3.11 51.33 20.86
C GLN A 167 -4.11 52.00 19.92
N SER A 168 -5.22 52.43 20.54
CA SER A 168 -6.23 53.30 19.95
C SER A 168 -5.58 54.49 19.24
N SER A 169 -5.86 54.65 17.96
CA SER A 169 -5.84 55.94 17.26
C SER A 169 -6.82 55.86 16.09
N GLN A 170 -7.75 56.80 16.09
CA GLN A 170 -8.81 56.99 15.12
C GLN A 170 -8.27 56.99 13.68
N THR A 171 -8.97 56.32 12.77
CA THR A 171 -9.00 56.75 11.37
C THR A 171 -10.37 56.43 10.78
N GLU A 172 -10.95 57.45 10.15
CA GLU A 172 -12.28 57.52 9.56
C GLU A 172 -12.51 56.47 8.47
N TRP A 173 -13.75 55.96 8.42
CA TRP A 173 -14.25 55.21 7.27
C TRP A 173 -14.81 56.18 6.23
N SER A 174 -14.07 56.45 5.17
CA SER A 174 -14.61 57.08 3.97
C SER A 174 -15.37 56.04 3.14
N TYR A 175 -16.68 56.22 3.07
CA TYR A 175 -17.55 55.52 2.12
C TYR A 175 -17.20 55.94 0.69
N GLN A 176 -16.75 54.99 -0.13
CA GLN A 176 -16.92 55.07 -1.57
C GLN A 176 -17.53 53.76 -2.07
N SER A 177 -18.83 53.84 -2.32
CA SER A 177 -19.57 52.96 -3.19
C SER A 177 -19.23 53.29 -4.63
N GLU A 178 -18.82 52.30 -5.42
CA GLU A 178 -19.30 52.03 -6.79
C GLU A 178 -18.41 50.94 -7.40
N PHE A 179 -18.94 49.71 -7.51
CA PHE A 179 -19.10 48.98 -8.76
C PHE A 179 -19.72 47.61 -8.44
N SER A 180 -20.98 47.51 -8.85
CA SER A 180 -21.79 46.32 -8.90
C SER A 180 -21.14 45.25 -9.78
N THR A 181 -20.74 44.13 -9.19
CA THR A 181 -20.92 42.81 -9.82
C THR A 181 -20.83 41.72 -8.76
N LYS A 182 -21.95 41.02 -8.55
CA LYS A 182 -22.09 39.88 -7.63
C LYS A 182 -21.14 38.75 -8.07
N PRO A 183 -20.30 38.16 -7.20
CA PRO A 183 -19.73 36.86 -7.49
C PRO A 183 -20.79 35.79 -7.20
N SER A 184 -21.19 35.09 -8.25
CA SER A 184 -22.02 33.89 -8.18
C SER A 184 -21.31 32.80 -7.38
N ILE A 185 -21.89 32.37 -6.27
CA ILE A 185 -21.49 31.15 -5.59
C ILE A 185 -21.94 29.99 -6.48
N ILE A 186 -21.01 29.35 -7.18
CA ILE A 186 -21.26 28.05 -7.80
C ILE A 186 -21.23 27.04 -6.65
N VAL A 187 -22.42 26.56 -6.28
CA VAL A 187 -22.58 25.40 -5.42
C VAL A 187 -22.13 24.18 -6.23
N ALA A 188 -21.01 23.58 -5.85
CA ALA A 188 -20.61 22.27 -6.37
C ALA A 188 -21.47 21.20 -5.68
N THR A 189 -22.63 20.91 -6.26
CA THR A 189 -23.41 19.71 -5.96
C THR A 189 -22.92 18.59 -6.87
N GLU A 190 -22.78 17.41 -6.28
CA GLU A 190 -22.54 16.08 -6.88
C GLU A 190 -21.10 15.55 -6.83
N ALA A 191 -20.93 14.54 -5.97
CA ALA A 191 -19.79 13.64 -5.96
C ALA A 191 -19.80 12.76 -7.23
N PRO A 192 -18.62 12.41 -7.79
CA PRO A 192 -18.55 11.59 -8.99
C PRO A 192 -19.05 10.15 -8.73
N PRO A 193 -19.83 9.54 -9.64
CA PRO A 193 -20.23 8.15 -9.52
C PRO A 193 -19.00 7.24 -9.64
N THR A 194 -18.63 6.58 -8.54
CA THR A 194 -17.60 5.54 -8.53
C THR A 194 -18.25 4.19 -8.79
N ILE A 195 -18.64 3.89 -10.03
CA ILE A 195 -18.89 2.51 -10.48
C ILE A 195 -18.42 2.37 -11.94
N PHE A 196 -17.26 1.73 -12.13
CA PHE A 196 -16.86 1.19 -13.42
C PHE A 196 -17.38 -0.25 -13.52
N THR A 197 -18.50 -0.45 -14.21
CA THR A 197 -19.01 -1.78 -14.55
C THR A 197 -18.27 -2.34 -15.76
N LEU A 198 -17.55 -3.46 -15.56
CA LEU A 198 -17.03 -4.29 -16.66
C LEU A 198 -18.18 -4.76 -17.57
N PRO A 199 -17.99 -4.80 -18.91
CA PRO A 199 -18.89 -5.53 -19.79
C PRO A 199 -18.91 -7.01 -19.39
N LYS A 200 -20.10 -7.59 -19.19
CA LYS A 200 -20.27 -9.04 -19.04
C LYS A 200 -19.74 -9.72 -20.30
N ALA A 201 -18.71 -10.55 -20.15
CA ALA A 201 -18.30 -11.49 -21.18
C ALA A 201 -19.51 -12.36 -21.55
N GLN A 202 -19.93 -12.28 -22.81
CA GLN A 202 -20.89 -13.22 -23.37
C GLN A 202 -20.20 -14.58 -23.54
N GLY A 203 -20.86 -15.62 -23.06
CA GLY A 203 -20.68 -16.98 -23.56
C GLY A 203 -19.53 -17.77 -22.94
N SER A 204 -19.89 -18.60 -21.94
CA SER A 204 -19.23 -19.86 -21.65
C SER A 204 -19.18 -20.72 -22.92
N LEU A 205 -18.01 -20.86 -23.54
CA LEU A 205 -17.72 -22.03 -24.37
C LEU A 205 -17.18 -23.11 -23.43
N THR A 206 -17.89 -24.24 -23.42
CA THR A 206 -17.61 -25.45 -22.67
C THR A 206 -16.17 -25.91 -22.90
N THR A 207 -15.37 -25.98 -21.83
CA THR A 207 -14.06 -26.65 -21.85
C THR A 207 -14.27 -28.16 -21.77
N ASP A 208 -14.75 -28.75 -22.86
CA ASP A 208 -14.47 -30.15 -23.15
C ASP A 208 -13.07 -30.20 -23.80
N TYR A 209 -12.28 -31.22 -23.50
CA TYR A 209 -10.90 -31.45 -23.97
C TYR A 209 -9.76 -30.84 -23.13
N LEU A 210 -9.74 -31.16 -21.84
CA LEU A 210 -8.46 -31.46 -21.16
C LEU A 210 -8.04 -32.89 -21.56
N PRO A 211 -6.82 -33.14 -22.10
CA PRO A 211 -6.30 -34.49 -22.16
C PRO A 211 -5.82 -34.93 -20.78
N THR A 212 -6.36 -36.07 -20.31
CA THR A 212 -5.89 -36.82 -19.14
C THR A 212 -4.41 -37.16 -19.30
N VAL A 213 -3.56 -36.67 -18.39
CA VAL A 213 -2.17 -37.11 -18.29
C VAL A 213 -2.17 -38.56 -17.79
N SER A 214 -1.89 -39.50 -18.67
CA SER A 214 -1.58 -40.88 -18.27
C SER A 214 -0.11 -40.94 -17.88
N SER A 215 0.13 -41.37 -16.65
CA SER A 215 1.44 -41.59 -16.04
C SER A 215 2.25 -42.66 -16.78
N LEU A 216 3.50 -42.34 -17.11
CA LEU A 216 4.50 -43.28 -17.61
C LEU A 216 4.97 -44.21 -16.48
N THR A 217 4.37 -45.40 -16.33
CA THR A 217 4.95 -46.47 -15.47
C THR A 217 4.85 -47.90 -15.99
N ASP A 218 4.36 -48.18 -17.21
CA ASP A 218 4.26 -49.57 -17.69
C ASP A 218 4.89 -49.77 -19.07
N THR A 219 6.22 -49.76 -19.15
CA THR A 219 6.94 -50.43 -20.25
C THR A 219 8.28 -51.01 -19.80
N VAL A 220 8.27 -51.73 -18.67
CA VAL A 220 9.37 -52.65 -18.30
C VAL A 220 8.75 -53.90 -17.69
N LYS A 221 8.17 -54.76 -18.52
CA LYS A 221 7.88 -56.19 -18.27
C LYS A 221 7.10 -56.73 -19.47
N ASN A 222 7.81 -57.28 -20.47
CA ASN A 222 7.37 -58.39 -21.34
C ASN A 222 8.18 -58.46 -22.65
N VAL A 223 9.52 -58.51 -22.55
CA VAL A 223 10.36 -59.14 -23.59
C VAL A 223 11.42 -60.00 -22.91
N THR A 224 10.98 -60.92 -22.06
CA THR A 224 11.76 -62.05 -21.54
C THR A 224 10.82 -63.22 -21.32
N SER A 225 10.19 -63.68 -22.40
CA SER A 225 9.71 -65.06 -22.50
C SER A 225 9.36 -65.32 -23.96
N ASN A 226 10.30 -65.92 -24.68
CA ASN A 226 10.06 -66.93 -25.71
C ASN A 226 11.42 -67.54 -26.04
N VAL A 227 11.68 -68.63 -25.31
CA VAL A 227 12.53 -69.75 -25.77
C VAL A 227 11.80 -70.43 -26.94
#